data_AF-D4MKN3-F1
#
_entry.id   AF-D4MKN3-F1
#
_cell.length_a   1.000
_cell.length_b   1.000
_cell.length_c   1.000
_cell.angle_alpha   90.00
_cell.angle_beta   90.00
_cell.angle_gamma   90.00
#
_symmetry.space_group_name_H-M   'P 1'
#
loop_
_entity.id
_entity.type
_entity.pdbx_description
1 polymer ?
#
loop_
_entity_poly.entity_id
_entity_poly.type
_entity_poly.pdbx_seq_one_letter_code
_entity_poly.pdbx_strand_id
1 'polypeptide(L)'
;MAVSPAVIKLIITAATDKRTWKVVAIIIATLLLPLILLIFLLAGMISGVETANNNLLDYSFKGVSISQEFTDEQKEAVENMRSWLGELDEIIAEKENDEEHSLDVNMVRAVFYCLNFGG
;
A
#
# COMPACT_ATOMS: atom_id res chain seq x y z
N MET A 1 2.34 54.02 -24.13
CA MET A 1 3.76 54.10 -23.74
C MET A 1 4.54 53.24 -24.72
N ALA A 2 5.43 53.82 -25.52
CA ALA A 2 6.25 53.05 -26.45
C ALA A 2 7.34 52.31 -25.65
N VAL A 3 7.32 50.98 -25.68
CA VAL A 3 8.39 50.17 -25.07
C VAL A 3 9.66 50.41 -25.88
N SER A 4 10.75 50.80 -25.21
CA SER A 4 11.96 51.18 -25.92
C SER A 4 12.56 49.97 -26.67
N PRO A 5 13.18 50.16 -27.84
CA PRO A 5 13.81 49.08 -28.59
C PRO A 5 14.84 48.28 -27.79
N ALA A 6 15.48 48.91 -26.79
CA ALA A 6 16.41 48.27 -25.88
C ALA A 6 15.72 47.26 -24.95
N VAL A 7 14.52 47.60 -24.44
CA VAL A 7 13.73 46.68 -23.62
C VAL A 7 13.25 45.49 -24.45
N ILE A 8 12.83 45.73 -25.70
CA ILE A 8 12.42 44.65 -26.63
C ILE A 8 13.59 43.71 -26.91
N LYS A 9 14.79 44.24 -27.20
CA LYS A 9 15.98 43.42 -27.42
C LYS A 9 16.35 42.60 -26.18
N LEU A 10 16.26 43.19 -24.99
CA LEU A 10 16.58 42.51 -23.74
C LEU A 10 15.60 41.36 -23.46
N ILE A 11 14.30 41.57 -23.73
CA ILE A 11 13.28 40.52 -23.64
C ILE A 11 13.56 39.38 -24.62
N ILE A 12 13.88 39.70 -25.89
CA ILE A 12 14.17 38.68 -26.90
C ILE A 12 15.45 37.90 -26.56
N THR A 13 16.50 38.58 -26.10
CA THR A 13 17.74 37.93 -25.67
C THR A 13 17.51 37.03 -24.47
N ALA A 14 16.76 37.47 -23.46
CA ALA A 14 16.39 36.64 -22.31
C ALA A 14 15.52 35.43 -22.72
N ALA A 15 14.60 35.63 -23.67
CA ALA A 15 13.74 34.57 -24.19
C ALA A 15 14.52 33.53 -25.02
N THR A 16 15.60 33.93 -25.68
CA THR A 16 16.41 33.05 -26.55
C THR A 16 17.60 32.43 -25.81
N ASP A 17 17.91 32.90 -24.59
CA ASP A 17 19.05 32.39 -23.83
C ASP A 17 18.78 30.97 -23.30
N LYS A 18 19.30 30.01 -24.06
CA LYS A 18 19.25 28.57 -23.75
C LYS A 18 19.86 28.23 -22.40
N ARG A 19 20.84 29.00 -21.91
CA ARG A 19 21.47 28.77 -20.61
C ARG A 19 20.52 29.12 -19.47
N THR A 20 19.79 30.22 -19.60
CA THR A 20 18.74 30.64 -18.65
C THR A 20 17.62 29.60 -18.61
N TRP A 21 17.12 29.19 -19.78
CA TRP A 21 16.09 28.15 -19.87
C TRP A 21 16.53 26.79 -19.33
N LYS A 22 17.80 26.41 -19.51
CA LYS A 22 18.34 25.18 -18.95
C LYS A 22 18.35 25.21 -17.42
N VAL A 23 18.75 26.33 -16.82
CA VAL A 23 18.72 26.50 -15.35
C VAL A 23 17.29 26.45 -14.82
N VAL A 24 16.35 27.13 -15.48
CA VAL A 24 14.93 27.11 -15.12
C VAL A 24 14.36 25.69 -15.22
N ALA A 25 14.66 24.97 -16.30
CA ALA A 25 14.24 23.57 -16.48
C ALA A 25 14.83 22.65 -15.40
N ILE A 26 16.09 22.86 -15.00
CA ILE A 26 16.72 22.10 -13.91
C ILE A 26 16.00 22.38 -12.58
N ILE A 27 15.73 23.64 -12.24
CA ILE A 27 15.02 24.00 -10.99
C ILE A 27 13.63 23.36 -10.95
N ILE A 28 12.89 23.43 -12.06
CA ILE A 28 11.58 22.79 -12.20
C ILE A 28 11.69 21.28 -12.04
N ALA A 29 12.66 20.64 -12.70
CA ALA A 29 12.89 19.21 -12.58
C ALA A 29 13.28 18.80 -11.16
N THR A 30 14.11 19.58 -10.46
CA THR A 30 14.51 19.33 -9.07
C THR A 30 13.33 19.41 -8.10
N LEU A 31 12.29 20.20 -8.40
CA LEU A 31 11.09 20.27 -7.57
C LEU A 31 10.05 19.21 -7.94
N LEU A 32 9.87 18.94 -9.24
CA LEU A 32 8.89 17.97 -9.73
C LEU A 32 9.34 16.53 -9.49
N LEU A 33 10.63 16.22 -9.62
CA LEU A 33 11.15 14.87 -9.42
C LEU A 33 10.86 14.30 -8.02
N PRO A 34 11.16 14.99 -6.90
CA PRO A 34 10.83 14.47 -5.57
C PRO A 34 9.32 14.38 -5.35
N LEU A 35 8.51 15.27 -5.94
CA LEU A 35 7.06 15.19 -5.87
C LEU A 35 6.52 13.95 -6.60
N ILE A 36 7.03 13.66 -7.80
CA ILE A 36 6.68 12.46 -8.57
C ILE A 36 7.09 11.21 -7.80
N LEU A 37 8.31 11.17 -7.26
CA LEU A 37 8.79 10.06 -6.43
C LEU A 37 7.94 9.87 -5.18
N LEU A 38 7.51 10.96 -4.53
CA LEU A 38 6.58 10.91 -3.40
C LEU A 38 5.23 10.31 -3.80
N ILE A 39 4.67 10.71 -4.95
CA ILE A 39 3.42 10.13 -5.47
C ILE A 39 3.59 8.64 -5.76
N PHE A 40 4.70 8.22 -6.38
CA PHE A 40 4.99 6.80 -6.61
C PHE A 40 5.18 6.03 -5.30
N LEU A 41 5.80 6.62 -4.29
CA LEU A 41 5.96 6.01 -2.97
C LEU A 41 4.60 5.83 -2.28
N LEU A 42 3.76 6.86 -2.28
CA LEU A 42 2.40 6.81 -1.72
C LEU A 42 1.51 5.83 -2.50
N ALA A 43 1.60 5.86 -3.84
CA ALA A 43 0.91 4.90 -4.70
C ALA A 43 1.42 3.49 -4.49
N GLY A 44 2.71 3.30 -4.17
CA GLY A 44 3.33 2.02 -3.79
C GLY A 44 2.90 1.54 -2.40
N MET A 45 2.63 2.44 -1.46
CA MET A 45 2.03 2.10 -0.18
C MET A 45 0.56 1.68 -0.33
N ILE A 46 -0.17 2.31 -1.27
CA ILE A 46 -1.55 1.92 -1.60
C ILE A 46 -1.57 0.63 -2.43
N SER A 47 -0.71 0.49 -3.44
CA SER A 47 -0.67 -0.68 -4.33
C SER A 47 0.07 -1.88 -3.76
N GLY A 48 0.95 -1.65 -2.78
CA GLY A 48 1.64 -2.68 -2.01
C GLY A 48 0.73 -3.43 -1.02
N VAL A 49 -0.54 -3.05 -0.91
CA VAL A 49 -1.52 -3.70 -0.03
C VAL A 49 -2.62 -4.46 -0.81
N GLU A 50 -2.76 -4.32 -2.13
CA GLU A 50 -4.05 -4.66 -2.76
C GLU A 50 -4.15 -5.95 -3.62
N THR A 51 -3.08 -6.68 -3.94
CA THR A 51 -3.23 -7.87 -4.83
C THR A 51 -2.59 -9.18 -4.40
N ALA A 52 -1.72 -9.18 -3.38
CA ALA A 52 -1.23 -10.43 -2.76
C ALA A 52 -1.86 -10.69 -1.38
N ASN A 53 -2.19 -9.63 -0.62
CA ASN A 53 -2.69 -9.76 0.75
C ASN A 53 -4.18 -10.16 0.83
N ASN A 54 -5.00 -9.68 -0.12
CA ASN A 54 -6.42 -10.04 -0.19
C ASN A 54 -6.64 -11.54 -0.48
N ASN A 55 -5.72 -12.18 -1.19
CA ASN A 55 -5.78 -13.63 -1.44
C ASN A 55 -5.37 -14.45 -0.21
N LEU A 56 -4.44 -13.94 0.63
CA LEU A 56 -4.08 -14.59 1.90
C LEU A 56 -5.26 -14.69 2.86
N LEU A 57 -6.11 -13.66 2.91
CA LEU A 57 -7.37 -13.71 3.68
C LEU A 57 -8.29 -14.83 3.20
N ASP A 58 -8.50 -14.97 1.89
CA ASP A 58 -9.34 -16.05 1.35
C ASP A 58 -8.75 -17.45 1.59
N TYR A 59 -7.43 -17.60 1.51
CA TYR A 59 -6.79 -18.88 1.87
C TYR A 59 -6.88 -19.17 3.37
N SER A 60 -6.62 -18.20 4.24
CA SER A 60 -6.60 -18.43 5.70
C SER A 60 -8.00 -18.59 6.30
N PHE A 61 -9.00 -17.87 5.78
CA PHE A 61 -10.35 -17.86 6.36
C PHE A 61 -11.37 -18.75 5.66
N LYS A 62 -11.28 -18.92 4.34
CA LYS A 62 -12.29 -19.68 3.56
C LYS A 62 -11.85 -21.11 3.25
N GLY A 63 -10.66 -21.52 3.68
CA GLY A 63 -10.14 -22.88 3.46
C GLY A 63 -9.87 -23.23 1.99
N VAL A 64 -9.77 -22.22 1.11
CA VAL A 64 -9.53 -22.43 -0.33
C VAL A 64 -8.16 -23.09 -0.55
N SER A 65 -8.03 -23.97 -1.54
CA SER A 65 -6.74 -24.59 -1.88
C SER A 65 -5.66 -23.54 -2.16
N ILE A 66 -4.52 -23.60 -1.45
CA ILE A 66 -3.40 -22.64 -1.59
C ILE A 66 -2.90 -22.67 -3.05
N SER A 67 -2.66 -21.50 -3.65
CA SER A 67 -2.18 -21.41 -5.03
C SER A 67 -0.83 -22.11 -5.20
N GLN A 68 -0.63 -22.77 -6.36
CA GLN A 68 0.67 -23.35 -6.72
C GLN A 68 1.75 -22.29 -6.96
N GLU A 69 1.36 -21.03 -7.12
CA GLU A 69 2.27 -19.89 -7.33
C GLU A 69 2.94 -19.41 -6.03
N PHE A 70 2.54 -19.92 -4.86
CA PHE A 70 3.13 -19.54 -3.58
C PHE A 70 4.49 -20.24 -3.37
N THR A 71 5.46 -19.52 -2.81
CA THR A 71 6.70 -20.13 -2.31
C THR A 71 6.39 -21.06 -1.13
N ASP A 72 7.34 -21.93 -0.78
CA ASP A 72 7.14 -22.87 0.32
C ASP A 72 6.99 -22.14 1.67
N GLU A 73 7.71 -21.03 1.87
CA GLU A 73 7.54 -20.17 3.05
C GLU A 73 6.16 -19.49 3.09
N GLN A 74 5.60 -19.11 1.94
CA GLN A 74 4.26 -18.52 1.86
C GLN A 74 3.17 -19.55 2.16
N LYS A 75 3.36 -20.81 1.73
CA LYS A 75 2.45 -21.92 2.08
C LYS A 75 2.50 -22.21 3.58
N GLU A 76 3.70 -22.31 4.15
CA GLU A 76 3.90 -22.52 5.58
C GLU A 76 3.25 -21.41 6.42
N ALA A 77 3.39 -20.15 6.00
CA ALA A 77 2.73 -19.04 6.67
C ALA A 77 1.19 -19.17 6.67
N VAL A 78 0.58 -19.61 5.57
CA VAL A 78 -0.87 -19.86 5.47
C VAL A 78 -1.31 -21.05 6.32
N GLU A 79 -0.52 -22.12 6.35
CA GLU A 79 -0.82 -23.30 7.18
C GLU A 79 -0.76 -22.96 8.67
N ASN A 80 0.25 -22.20 9.10
CA ASN A 80 0.36 -21.71 10.46
C ASN A 80 -0.81 -20.78 10.83
N MET A 81 -1.19 -19.87 9.94
CA MET A 81 -2.38 -19.02 10.11
C MET A 81 -3.65 -19.85 10.33
N ARG A 82 -3.86 -20.90 9.52
CA ARG A 82 -5.02 -21.79 9.66
C ARG A 82 -5.01 -22.57 10.97
N SER A 83 -3.85 -23.06 11.39
CA SER A 83 -3.71 -23.78 12.67
C SER A 83 -4.14 -22.89 13.83
N TRP A 84 -3.63 -21.66 13.92
CA TRP A 84 -3.97 -20.75 15.03
C TRP A 84 -5.42 -20.29 15.00
N LEU A 85 -6.01 -20.14 13.81
CA LEU A 85 -7.45 -19.87 13.69
C LEU A 85 -8.30 -21.07 14.13
N GLY A 86 -7.85 -22.30 13.86
CA GLY A 86 -8.50 -23.52 14.36
C GLY A 86 -8.45 -23.64 15.88
N GLU A 87 -7.29 -23.36 16.49
CA GLU A 87 -7.14 -23.31 17.95
C GLU A 87 -8.03 -22.22 18.58
N LEU A 88 -8.15 -21.06 17.92
CA LEU A 88 -9.05 -20.00 18.35
C LEU A 88 -10.52 -20.44 18.31
N ASP A 89 -10.94 -21.17 17.28
CA ASP A 89 -12.29 -21.70 17.15
C ASP A 89 -12.63 -22.71 18.27
N GLU A 90 -11.67 -23.55 18.67
CA GLU A 90 -11.84 -24.48 19.79
C GLU A 90 -12.06 -23.73 21.11
N ILE A 91 -11.28 -22.67 21.37
CA ILE A 91 -11.42 -21.83 22.57
C ILE A 91 -12.76 -21.09 22.56
N ILE A 92 -13.20 -20.57 21.41
CA ILE A 92 -14.51 -19.92 21.28
C ILE A 92 -15.62 -20.92 21.57
N ALA A 93 -15.55 -22.14 21.01
CA ALA A 93 -16.54 -23.19 21.25
C ALA A 93 -16.59 -23.61 22.72
N GLU A 94 -15.45 -23.71 23.41
CA GLU A 94 -15.41 -23.96 24.85
C GLU A 94 -16.13 -22.86 25.64
N LYS A 95 -15.96 -21.59 25.23
CA LYS A 95 -16.56 -20.44 25.91
C LYS A 95 -18.04 -20.23 25.60
N GLU A 96 -18.52 -20.59 24.42
CA GLU A 96 -19.95 -20.52 24.08
C GLU A 96 -20.79 -21.62 24.77
N ASN A 97 -20.17 -22.69 25.26
CA ASN A 97 -20.86 -23.72 26.05
C ASN A 97 -21.19 -23.26 27.49
N ASP A 98 -20.63 -22.15 27.96
CA ASP A 98 -21.09 -21.44 29.15
C ASP A 98 -22.30 -20.58 28.73
N GLU A 99 -23.51 -21.14 28.87
CA GLU A 99 -24.83 -20.71 28.34
C GLU A 99 -25.25 -19.22 28.52
N GLU A 100 -24.41 -18.37 29.10
CA GLU A 100 -24.74 -16.99 29.46
C GLU A 100 -24.41 -15.99 28.33
N HIS A 101 -23.46 -16.28 27.43
CA HIS A 101 -22.98 -15.34 26.42
C HIS A 101 -22.66 -16.01 25.07
N SER A 102 -23.19 -15.49 23.96
CA SER A 102 -22.78 -15.87 22.60
C SER A 102 -21.72 -14.90 22.08
N LEU A 103 -20.66 -15.45 21.49
CA LEU A 103 -19.55 -14.69 20.92
C LEU A 103 -19.75 -14.57 19.40
N ASP A 104 -19.57 -13.36 18.85
CA ASP A 104 -19.48 -13.23 17.40
C ASP A 104 -18.13 -13.79 16.93
N VAL A 105 -18.15 -15.05 16.51
CA VAL A 105 -16.98 -15.80 16.03
C VAL A 105 -16.22 -15.02 14.95
N ASN A 106 -16.92 -14.37 14.03
CA ASN A 106 -16.28 -13.63 12.94
C ASN A 106 -15.58 -12.37 13.47
N MET A 107 -16.18 -11.67 14.43
CA MET A 107 -15.57 -10.51 15.06
C MET A 107 -14.29 -10.89 15.82
N VAL A 108 -14.33 -11.96 16.63
CA VAL A 108 -13.17 -12.44 17.38
C VAL A 108 -12.05 -12.85 16.42
N ARG A 109 -12.39 -13.56 15.34
CA ARG A 109 -11.43 -13.99 14.31
C ARG A 109 -10.78 -12.81 13.59
N ALA A 110 -11.57 -11.80 13.24
CA ALA A 110 -11.07 -10.58 12.60
C ALA A 110 -10.10 -9.81 13.50
N VAL A 111 -10.45 -9.63 14.79
CA VAL A 111 -9.59 -8.95 15.77
C VAL A 111 -8.29 -9.73 15.99
N PHE A 112 -8.36 -11.04 16.19
CA PHE A 112 -7.18 -11.88 16.33
C PHE A 112 -6.26 -11.76 15.11
N TYR A 113 -6.84 -11.76 13.90
CA TYR A 113 -6.07 -11.65 12.68
C TYR A 113 -5.37 -10.30 12.54
N CYS A 114 -6.08 -9.19 12.80
CA CYS A 114 -5.48 -7.86 12.77
C CYS A 114 -4.34 -7.70 13.77
N LEU A 115 -4.44 -8.29 14.97
CA LEU A 115 -3.41 -8.19 16.01
C LEU A 115 -2.16 -9.04 15.72
N ASN A 116 -2.31 -10.19 15.07
CA ASN A 116 -1.21 -11.14 14.88
C ASN A 116 -0.61 -11.14 13.47
N PHE A 117 -1.36 -10.68 12.46
CA PHE A 117 -0.94 -10.78 11.05
C PHE A 117 -1.16 -9.49 10.23
N GLY A 118 -1.98 -8.54 10.70
CA GLY A 118 -2.37 -7.34 9.93
C GLY A 118 -1.36 -6.18 9.95
N GLY A 119 -0.08 -6.45 10.19
CA GLY A 119 1.00 -5.47 10.31
C GLY A 119 1.76 -5.21 9.02
#